data_AF-A0A7K3W7E4-F1
#
_entry.id   AF-A0A7K3W7E4-F1
#
_cell.length_a   1.000
_cell.length_b   1.000
_cell.length_c   1.000
_cell.angle_alpha   90.00
_cell.angle_beta   90.00
_cell.angle_gamma   90.00
#
_symmetry.space_group_name_H-M   'P 1'
#
loop_
_entity.id
_entity.type
_entity.pdbx_description
1 polymer ?
#
loop_
_entity_poly.entity_id
_entity_poly.type
_entity_poly.pdbx_seq_one_letter_code
_entity_poly.pdbx_strand_id
1 'polypeptide(L)'
;VPVAEATAFGVMHVDADDKIIDFVEKPVNPPTMPGDDTKSLASMGIYVFDADYLYALLEEDDKDENSSHDFGKDIIPKITKAGMAYAHPFPLSCVQSDPNAEPYWRDVGTLEAYWKANLDLASVTPELDMYDQNWPIRTHMESLPPAKFVQDRSGSHGMTLNSLVSGG
;
A
#
# COMPACT_ATOMS: atom_id res chain seq x y z
N VAL A 1 -10.45 2.80 0.23
CA VAL A 1 -9.91 4.06 0.81
C VAL A 1 -10.99 5.13 0.83
N PRO A 2 -10.94 6.14 1.72
CA PRO A 2 -11.89 7.26 1.66
C PRO A 2 -11.88 7.92 0.27
N VAL A 3 -13.05 8.33 -0.23
CA VAL A 3 -13.19 8.92 -1.59
C VAL A 3 -12.27 10.13 -1.79
N ALA A 4 -12.09 10.97 -0.76
CA ALA A 4 -11.21 12.13 -0.83
C ALA A 4 -9.73 11.77 -1.12
N GLU A 5 -9.29 10.61 -0.66
CA GLU A 5 -7.92 10.10 -0.86
C GLU A 5 -7.80 9.26 -2.14
N ALA A 6 -8.92 8.77 -2.68
CA ALA A 6 -8.96 7.89 -3.85
C ALA A 6 -8.47 8.58 -5.15
N THR A 7 -8.39 9.90 -5.18
CA THR A 7 -7.92 10.69 -6.34
C THR A 7 -6.46 10.42 -6.71
N ALA A 8 -5.65 9.92 -5.77
CA ALA A 8 -4.24 9.58 -6.00
C ALA A 8 -4.05 8.17 -6.61
N PHE A 9 -5.10 7.36 -6.69
CA PHE A 9 -5.04 5.95 -7.06
C PHE A 9 -5.78 5.65 -8.35
N GLY A 10 -5.47 4.51 -8.97
CA GLY A 10 -6.37 3.87 -9.92
C GLY A 10 -7.59 3.33 -9.19
N VAL A 11 -8.79 3.72 -9.60
CA VAL A 11 -10.04 3.33 -8.94
C VAL A 11 -10.80 2.40 -9.87
N MET A 12 -11.25 1.28 -9.31
CA MET A 12 -11.95 0.24 -10.06
C MET A 12 -13.40 0.09 -9.59
N HIS A 13 -14.26 -0.27 -10.53
CA HIS A 13 -15.62 -0.72 -10.25
C HIS A 13 -15.70 -2.20 -10.57
N VAL A 14 -16.29 -2.97 -9.66
CA VAL A 14 -16.40 -4.43 -9.76
C VAL A 14 -17.86 -4.86 -9.72
N ASP A 15 -18.14 -6.01 -10.34
CA ASP A 15 -19.43 -6.70 -10.19
C ASP A 15 -19.44 -7.65 -8.97
N ALA A 16 -20.47 -8.49 -8.86
CA ALA A 16 -20.65 -9.41 -7.74
C ALA A 16 -19.65 -10.59 -7.72
N ASP A 17 -18.96 -10.85 -8.83
CA ASP A 17 -17.96 -11.91 -8.97
C ASP A 17 -16.52 -11.34 -8.94
N ASP A 18 -16.36 -10.13 -8.37
CA ASP A 18 -15.11 -9.36 -8.32
C ASP A 18 -14.51 -9.04 -9.72
N LYS A 19 -15.29 -9.17 -10.79
CA LYS A 19 -14.81 -8.82 -12.13
C LYS A 19 -14.78 -7.31 -12.27
N ILE A 20 -13.66 -6.77 -12.76
CA ILE A 20 -13.51 -5.34 -12.98
C ILE A 20 -14.30 -4.95 -14.23
N ILE A 21 -15.31 -4.11 -14.05
CA ILE A 21 -16.17 -3.60 -15.12
C ILE A 21 -15.73 -2.23 -15.62
N ASP A 22 -15.06 -1.46 -14.78
CA ASP A 22 -14.50 -0.17 -15.15
C ASP A 22 -13.26 0.14 -14.31
N PHE A 23 -12.30 0.83 -14.92
CA PHE A 23 -11.05 1.24 -14.28
C PHE A 23 -10.69 2.65 -14.73
N VAL A 24 -10.47 3.54 -13.76
CA VAL A 24 -10.09 4.92 -14.02
C VAL A 24 -8.84 5.27 -13.22
N GLU A 25 -7.77 5.64 -13.91
CA GLU A 25 -6.52 6.06 -13.28
C GLU A 25 -6.61 7.50 -12.76
N LYS A 26 -6.38 7.70 -11.45
CA LYS A 26 -6.32 9.00 -10.76
C LYS A 26 -7.50 9.93 -11.10
N PRO A 27 -8.75 9.48 -10.88
CA PRO A 27 -9.93 10.25 -11.20
C PRO A 27 -10.04 11.48 -10.30
N VAL A 28 -10.44 12.63 -10.88
CA VAL A 28 -10.79 13.84 -10.11
C VAL A 28 -12.02 13.59 -9.23
N ASN A 29 -12.98 12.79 -9.73
CA ASN A 29 -14.17 12.36 -9.02
C ASN A 29 -14.17 10.82 -8.94
N PRO A 30 -13.56 10.23 -7.89
CA PRO A 30 -13.46 8.78 -7.76
C PRO A 30 -14.83 8.11 -7.66
N PRO A 31 -15.09 7.03 -8.42
CA PRO A 31 -16.30 6.24 -8.22
C PRO A 31 -16.29 5.60 -6.83
N THR A 32 -17.46 5.52 -6.21
CA THR A 32 -17.65 4.92 -4.89
C THR A 32 -17.87 3.43 -5.00
N MET A 33 -17.66 2.70 -3.90
CA MET A 33 -17.99 1.28 -3.83
C MET A 33 -19.51 1.07 -3.85
N PRO A 34 -19.99 -0.03 -4.45
CA PRO A 34 -21.38 -0.43 -4.30
C PRO A 34 -21.73 -0.66 -2.82
N GLY A 35 -22.67 0.12 -2.29
CA GLY A 35 -23.13 0.00 -0.90
C GLY A 35 -22.36 0.84 0.14
N ASP A 36 -21.30 1.56 -0.25
CA ASP A 36 -20.58 2.51 0.61
C ASP A 36 -20.15 3.73 -0.21
N ASP A 37 -20.85 4.85 -0.03
CA ASP A 37 -20.59 6.12 -0.72
C ASP A 37 -19.40 6.91 -0.11
N THR A 38 -18.85 6.44 1.01
CA THR A 38 -17.73 7.08 1.69
C THR A 38 -16.37 6.54 1.23
N LYS A 39 -16.35 5.40 0.54
CA LYS A 39 -15.13 4.70 0.11
C LYS A 39 -15.11 4.39 -1.38
N SER A 40 -13.89 4.27 -1.91
CA SER A 40 -13.58 3.80 -3.26
C SER A 40 -12.67 2.57 -3.20
N LEU A 41 -12.81 1.69 -4.19
CA LEU A 41 -11.95 0.53 -4.38
C LEU A 41 -10.70 0.97 -5.17
N ALA A 42 -9.60 1.18 -4.44
CA ALA A 42 -8.34 1.64 -5.00
C ALA A 42 -7.41 0.47 -5.34
N SER A 43 -6.75 0.57 -6.49
CA SER A 43 -5.67 -0.31 -6.91
C SER A 43 -4.44 -0.09 -6.06
N MET A 44 -3.83 -1.19 -5.62
CA MET A 44 -2.56 -1.19 -4.88
C MET A 44 -1.33 -1.19 -5.81
N GLY A 45 -1.53 -1.23 -7.14
CA GLY A 45 -0.43 -1.36 -8.11
C GLY A 45 0.23 -2.74 -8.13
N ILE A 46 -0.48 -3.77 -7.63
CA ILE A 46 -0.02 -5.16 -7.63
C ILE A 46 -0.88 -5.93 -8.64
N TYR A 47 -0.22 -6.52 -9.64
CA TYR A 47 -0.89 -7.24 -10.72
C TYR A 47 -0.32 -8.64 -10.85
N VAL A 48 -1.18 -9.61 -11.17
CA VAL A 48 -0.81 -11.00 -11.43
C VAL A 48 -1.28 -11.35 -12.83
N PHE A 49 -0.38 -11.92 -13.62
CA PHE A 49 -0.61 -12.29 -15.00
C PHE A 49 -0.08 -13.68 -15.31
N ASP A 50 -0.73 -14.36 -16.24
CA ASP A 50 -0.07 -15.43 -17.00
C ASP A 50 1.07 -14.80 -17.81
N ALA A 51 2.28 -15.37 -17.71
CA ALA A 51 3.49 -14.75 -18.27
C ALA A 51 3.39 -14.54 -19.79
N ASP A 52 2.95 -15.55 -20.53
CA ASP A 52 2.80 -15.47 -21.99
C ASP A 52 1.79 -14.39 -22.42
N TYR A 53 0.72 -14.22 -21.64
CA TYR A 53 -0.28 -13.18 -21.87
C TYR A 53 0.28 -11.78 -21.66
N LEU A 54 1.07 -11.59 -20.59
CA LEU A 54 1.74 -10.31 -20.33
C LEU A 54 2.74 -9.95 -21.44
N TYR A 55 3.52 -10.91 -21.93
CA TYR A 55 4.49 -10.66 -23.01
C TYR A 55 3.80 -10.18 -24.29
N ALA A 56 2.71 -10.85 -24.68
CA ALA A 56 1.93 -10.43 -25.85
C ALA A 56 1.35 -9.01 -25.68
N LEU A 57 0.79 -8.71 -24.50
CA LEU A 57 0.26 -7.38 -24.19
C LEU A 57 1.32 -6.27 -24.29
N LEU A 58 2.52 -6.52 -23.77
CA LEU A 58 3.60 -5.54 -23.82
C LEU A 58 4.16 -5.36 -25.24
N GLU A 59 4.25 -6.43 -26.05
CA GLU A 59 4.64 -6.31 -27.46
C GLU A 59 3.59 -5.58 -28.33
N GLU A 60 2.31 -5.70 -27.98
CA GLU A 60 1.24 -4.92 -28.61
C GLU A 60 1.31 -3.45 -28.20
N ASP A 61 1.54 -3.18 -26.91
CA ASP A 61 1.63 -1.82 -26.38
C ASP A 61 2.85 -1.05 -26.90
N ASP A 62 4.00 -1.72 -27.04
CA ASP A 62 5.22 -1.15 -27.64
C ASP A 62 5.02 -0.66 -29.09
N LYS A 63 4.07 -1.28 -29.82
CA LYS A 63 3.74 -0.92 -31.20
C LYS A 63 2.63 0.13 -31.31
N ASP A 64 1.97 0.48 -30.21
CA ASP A 64 0.88 1.45 -30.20
C ASP A 64 1.41 2.88 -29.97
N GLU A 65 1.45 3.67 -31.04
CA GLU A 65 1.91 5.07 -31.02
C GLU A 65 1.04 5.98 -30.12
N ASN A 66 -0.15 5.53 -29.70
CA ASN A 66 -1.05 6.30 -28.84
C ASN A 66 -0.94 5.92 -27.35
N SER A 67 -0.19 4.86 -27.03
CA SER A 67 -0.01 4.41 -25.65
C SER A 67 0.90 5.38 -24.88
N SER A 68 0.65 5.54 -23.59
CA SER A 68 1.59 6.18 -22.67
C SER A 68 2.58 5.19 -22.03
N HIS A 69 2.51 3.92 -22.43
CA HIS A 69 3.31 2.81 -21.93
C HIS A 69 3.24 2.65 -20.41
N ASP A 70 2.05 2.82 -19.85
CA ASP A 70 1.77 2.72 -18.42
C ASP A 70 0.71 1.65 -18.10
N PHE A 71 0.92 0.92 -17.00
CA PHE A 71 -0.02 -0.14 -16.62
C PHE A 71 -1.41 0.41 -16.27
N GLY A 72 -1.49 1.45 -15.46
CA GLY A 72 -2.77 2.01 -15.01
C GLY A 72 -3.51 2.75 -16.12
N LYS A 73 -2.80 3.41 -17.03
CA LYS A 73 -3.42 4.20 -18.10
C LYS A 73 -3.75 3.42 -19.36
N ASP A 74 -2.95 2.43 -19.71
CA ASP A 74 -3.04 1.75 -21.01
C ASP A 74 -3.39 0.27 -20.86
N ILE A 75 -2.56 -0.49 -20.13
CA ILE A 75 -2.65 -1.96 -20.06
C ILE A 75 -3.91 -2.43 -19.32
N ILE A 76 -4.12 -1.97 -18.08
CA ILE A 76 -5.25 -2.38 -17.23
C ILE A 76 -6.60 -1.97 -17.84
N PRO A 77 -6.78 -0.74 -18.36
CA PRO A 77 -8.01 -0.37 -19.07
C PRO A 77 -8.27 -1.23 -20.31
N LYS A 78 -7.24 -1.63 -21.07
CA LYS A 78 -7.36 -2.54 -22.23
C LYS A 78 -7.87 -3.92 -21.79
N ILE A 79 -7.29 -4.50 -20.74
CA ILE A 79 -7.70 -5.82 -20.21
C ILE A 79 -9.11 -5.78 -19.61
N THR A 80 -9.45 -4.68 -18.93
CA THR A 80 -10.78 -4.43 -18.37
C THR A 80 -11.84 -4.41 -19.46
N LYS A 81 -11.59 -3.69 -20.57
CA LYS A 81 -12.47 -3.67 -21.75
C LYS A 81 -12.60 -5.04 -22.43
N ALA A 82 -11.55 -5.85 -22.40
CA ALA A 82 -11.59 -7.23 -22.88
C ALA A 82 -12.36 -8.18 -21.94
N GLY A 83 -12.74 -7.73 -20.74
CA GLY A 83 -13.49 -8.51 -19.77
C GLY A 83 -12.65 -9.61 -19.12
N MET A 84 -11.34 -9.41 -19.03
CA MET A 84 -10.38 -10.38 -18.49
C MET A 84 -9.74 -9.93 -17.16
N ALA A 85 -10.14 -8.77 -16.64
CA ALA A 85 -9.60 -8.21 -15.40
C ALA A 85 -10.48 -8.57 -14.19
N TYR A 86 -9.85 -9.01 -13.10
CA TYR A 86 -10.49 -9.35 -11.84
C TYR A 86 -9.78 -8.63 -10.68
N ALA A 87 -10.56 -8.22 -9.68
CA ALA A 87 -10.05 -7.64 -8.46
C ALA A 87 -9.71 -8.73 -7.44
N HIS A 88 -8.63 -8.52 -6.68
CA HIS A 88 -8.28 -9.37 -5.55
C HIS A 88 -8.34 -8.53 -4.26
N PRO A 89 -9.36 -8.73 -3.40
CA PRO A 89 -9.50 -7.95 -2.17
C PRO A 89 -8.32 -8.14 -1.22
N PHE A 90 -7.67 -7.04 -0.83
CA PHE A 90 -6.53 -7.04 0.09
C PHE A 90 -6.75 -7.81 1.41
N PRO A 91 -7.92 -7.74 2.08
CA PRO A 91 -8.17 -8.48 3.31
C PRO A 91 -8.03 -10.01 3.18
N LEU A 92 -8.17 -10.57 1.97
CA LEU A 92 -8.02 -12.02 1.75
C LEU A 92 -6.56 -12.50 1.83
N SER A 93 -5.60 -11.60 1.60
CA SER A 93 -4.18 -11.93 1.50
C SER A 93 -3.30 -11.13 2.46
N CYS A 94 -3.85 -10.12 3.13
CA CYS A 94 -3.12 -9.35 4.11
C CYS A 94 -2.73 -10.26 5.29
N VAL A 95 -1.42 -10.32 5.58
CA VAL A 95 -0.91 -10.97 6.78
C VAL A 95 -0.96 -9.97 7.92
N GLN A 96 -1.65 -10.33 9.00
CA GLN A 96 -1.91 -9.46 10.14
C GLN A 96 -1.61 -10.21 11.43
N SER A 97 -0.98 -9.52 12.38
CA SER A 97 -0.63 -10.11 13.67
C SER A 97 -1.82 -10.13 14.64
N ASP A 98 -2.74 -9.15 14.55
CA ASP A 98 -4.05 -9.16 15.22
C ASP A 98 -5.17 -9.37 14.18
N PRO A 99 -5.92 -10.48 14.22
CA PRO A 99 -7.04 -10.75 13.31
C PRO A 99 -8.22 -9.78 13.42
N ASN A 100 -8.29 -8.97 14.49
CA ASN A 100 -9.36 -7.98 14.69
C ASN A 100 -8.94 -6.57 14.25
N ALA A 101 -7.70 -6.38 13.84
CA ALA A 101 -7.21 -5.11 13.34
C ALA A 101 -7.64 -4.89 11.88
N GLU A 102 -7.58 -3.64 11.44
CA GLU A 102 -7.75 -3.32 10.02
C GLU A 102 -6.48 -3.71 9.24
N PRO A 103 -6.60 -4.21 8.00
CA PRO A 103 -5.44 -4.51 7.15
C PRO A 103 -4.48 -3.31 7.01
N TYR A 104 -3.22 -3.50 7.41
CA TYR A 104 -2.24 -2.41 7.36
C TYR A 104 -1.71 -2.20 5.94
N TRP A 105 -1.92 -1.00 5.39
CA TRP A 105 -1.32 -0.53 4.14
C TRP A 105 -1.17 0.99 4.14
N ARG A 106 -0.01 1.50 3.71
CA ARG A 106 0.28 2.94 3.66
C ARG A 106 1.01 3.27 2.36
N ASP A 107 0.51 4.26 1.61
CA ASP A 107 1.14 4.78 0.38
C ASP A 107 2.37 5.66 0.64
N VAL A 108 2.41 6.31 1.81
CA VAL A 108 3.52 7.17 2.25
C VAL A 108 3.92 8.26 1.20
N GLY A 109 2.98 8.68 0.35
CA GLY A 109 3.24 9.64 -0.72
C GLY A 109 3.41 11.11 -0.30
N THR A 110 3.11 11.46 0.95
CA THR A 110 3.27 12.83 1.49
C THR A 110 4.16 12.86 2.73
N LEU A 111 4.77 14.02 3.00
CA LEU A 111 5.59 14.21 4.22
C LEU A 111 4.80 13.93 5.50
N GLU A 112 3.54 14.36 5.56
CA GLU A 112 2.67 14.11 6.71
C GLU A 112 2.37 12.62 6.87
N ALA A 113 2.06 11.92 5.78
CA ALA A 113 1.84 10.47 5.80
C ALA A 113 3.09 9.70 6.24
N TYR A 114 4.26 10.09 5.74
CA TYR A 114 5.55 9.53 6.16
C TYR A 114 5.81 9.73 7.65
N TRP A 115 5.62 10.95 8.15
CA TRP A 115 5.82 11.27 9.55
C TRP A 115 4.84 10.50 10.45
N LYS A 116 3.55 10.44 10.09
CA LYS A 116 2.52 9.68 10.82
C LYS A 116 2.85 8.20 10.89
N ALA A 117 3.19 7.57 9.77
CA ALA A 117 3.52 6.14 9.71
C ALA A 117 4.73 5.78 10.59
N ASN A 118 5.74 6.66 10.69
CA ASN A 118 6.89 6.43 11.56
C ASN A 118 6.56 6.62 13.04
N LEU A 119 5.81 7.66 13.41
CA LEU A 119 5.46 7.92 14.80
C LEU A 119 4.47 6.91 15.37
N ASP A 120 3.60 6.34 14.52
CA ASP A 120 2.68 5.27 14.93
C ASP A 120 3.43 4.11 15.60
N LEU A 121 4.62 3.75 15.09
CA LEU A 121 5.45 2.69 15.66
C LEU A 121 5.88 2.96 17.11
N ALA A 122 5.97 4.23 17.52
CA ALA A 122 6.33 4.62 18.89
C ALA A 122 5.12 4.70 19.85
N SER A 123 3.91 4.39 19.36
CA SER A 123 2.70 4.32 20.18
C SER A 123 2.68 3.07 21.07
N VAL A 124 1.73 3.01 22.02
CA VAL A 124 1.59 1.86 22.94
C VAL A 124 1.15 0.61 22.19
N THR A 125 0.27 0.77 21.21
CA THR A 125 -0.26 -0.31 20.37
C THR A 125 -0.18 0.18 18.92
N PRO A 126 0.96 0.00 18.24
CA PRO A 126 1.12 0.43 16.85
C PRO A 126 0.19 -0.36 15.94
N GLU A 127 -0.24 0.25 14.84
CA GLU A 127 -1.08 -0.41 13.84
C GLU A 127 -0.26 -1.47 13.06
N LEU A 128 1.05 -1.25 12.92
CA LEU A 128 1.99 -2.20 12.33
C LEU A 128 2.82 -2.89 13.43
N ASP A 129 2.67 -4.20 13.54
CA ASP A 129 3.49 -5.02 14.43
C ASP A 129 4.86 -5.35 13.80
N MET A 130 5.86 -4.53 14.12
CA MET A 130 7.25 -4.77 13.70
C MET A 130 7.94 -5.91 14.46
N TYR A 131 7.28 -6.49 15.48
CA TYR A 131 7.81 -7.58 16.30
C TYR A 131 7.27 -8.96 15.91
N ASP A 132 6.42 -9.04 14.88
CA ASP A 132 5.92 -10.31 14.35
C ASP A 132 7.04 -11.16 13.72
N GLN A 133 7.24 -12.35 14.26
CA GLN A 133 8.26 -13.29 13.78
C GLN A 133 7.73 -14.28 12.73
N ASN A 134 6.41 -14.37 12.53
CA ASN A 134 5.80 -15.25 11.54
C ASN A 134 5.91 -14.65 10.12
N TRP A 135 5.96 -13.32 10.03
CA TRP A 135 6.09 -12.60 8.76
C TRP A 135 7.20 -11.53 8.82
N PRO A 136 8.48 -11.95 8.90
CA PRO A 136 9.58 -11.03 9.17
C PRO A 136 9.90 -10.12 7.98
N ILE A 137 10.16 -8.84 8.27
CA ILE A 137 10.69 -7.88 7.28
C ILE A 137 12.22 -7.93 7.30
N ARG A 138 12.82 -8.37 6.20
CA ARG A 138 14.28 -8.39 6.06
C ARG A 138 14.82 -7.04 5.58
N THR A 139 15.90 -6.58 6.19
CA THR A 139 16.65 -5.39 5.74
C THR A 139 18.17 -5.61 5.84
N HIS A 140 18.95 -4.66 5.35
CA HIS A 140 20.39 -4.62 5.59
C HIS A 140 20.65 -4.23 7.05
N MET A 141 21.28 -5.13 7.82
CA MET A 141 21.68 -4.87 9.19
C MET A 141 23.19 -4.65 9.25
N GLU A 142 23.60 -3.42 9.56
CA GLU A 142 25.00 -3.09 9.85
C GLU A 142 25.31 -3.39 11.32
N SER A 143 26.53 -3.82 11.62
CA SER A 143 26.96 -4.04 13.00
C SER A 143 27.32 -2.72 13.67
N LEU A 144 26.32 -2.07 14.27
CA LEU A 144 26.50 -0.79 14.97
C LEU A 144 26.51 -1.00 16.51
N PRO A 145 27.17 -0.12 17.28
CA PRO A 145 27.13 -0.18 18.74
C PRO A 145 25.72 0.04 19.31
N PRO A 146 25.42 -0.49 20.50
CA PRO A 146 24.11 -0.34 21.11
C PRO A 146 23.78 1.11 21.49
N ALA A 147 22.49 1.44 21.48
CA ALA A 147 21.99 2.67 22.08
C ALA A 147 22.41 2.76 23.55
N LYS A 148 23.03 3.88 23.93
CA LYS A 148 23.56 4.10 25.28
C LYS A 148 23.03 5.40 25.88
N PHE A 149 22.31 5.27 26.98
CA PHE A 149 21.82 6.40 27.79
C PHE A 149 22.72 6.57 29.02
N VAL A 150 23.21 7.79 29.23
CA VAL A 150 24.09 8.13 30.36
C VAL A 150 23.60 9.37 31.09
N GLN A 151 23.97 9.51 32.35
CA GLN A 151 23.70 10.71 33.16
C GLN A 151 24.45 11.91 32.59
N ASP A 152 23.84 13.09 32.70
CA ASP A 152 24.53 14.34 32.45
C ASP A 152 25.46 14.72 33.62
N ARG A 153 26.23 15.81 33.44
CA ARG A 153 27.19 16.29 34.44
C ARG A 153 26.53 16.76 35.74
N SER A 154 25.24 17.07 35.72
CA SER A 154 24.46 17.44 36.90
C SER A 154 23.84 16.23 37.63
N GLY A 155 24.06 15.01 37.14
CA GLY A 155 23.43 13.80 37.66
C GLY A 155 21.97 13.62 37.21
N SER A 156 21.50 14.42 36.25
CA SER A 156 20.18 14.23 35.65
C SER A 156 20.26 13.12 34.60
N HIS A 157 19.28 12.22 34.59
CA HIS A 157 19.15 11.19 33.57
C HIS A 157 18.32 11.74 32.41
N GLY A 158 18.81 11.60 31.17
CA GLY A 158 17.97 11.78 30.01
C GLY A 158 16.83 10.76 30.05
N MET A 159 15.59 11.23 30.08
CA MET A 159 14.40 10.37 30.07
C MET A 159 13.83 10.34 28.66
N THR A 160 13.67 9.15 28.11
CA THR A 160 13.03 8.93 26.80
C THR A 160 11.69 8.24 27.06
N LEU A 161 10.60 8.90 26.68
CA LEU A 161 9.24 8.38 26.83
C LEU A 161 8.60 8.26 25.45
N ASN A 162 7.83 7.19 25.22
CA ASN A 162 7.10 6.94 23.97
C ASN A 162 7.99 7.13 22.73
N SER A 163 9.14 6.46 22.72
CA SER A 163 10.14 6.57 21.66
C SER A 163 10.68 5.20 21.30
N LEU A 164 10.91 4.99 20.01
CA LEU A 164 11.71 3.88 19.51
C LEU A 164 13.13 4.36 19.26
N VAL A 165 14.09 3.57 19.71
CA VAL A 165 15.52 3.85 19.52
C VAL A 165 16.14 2.61 18.88
N SER A 166 16.84 2.81 17.75
CA SER A 166 17.54 1.71 17.06
C SER A 166 18.51 1.02 18.02
N GLY A 167 18.66 -0.30 17.86
CA GLY A 167 19.63 -1.09 18.61
C GLY A 167 21.09 -0.86 18.20
N GLY A 168 21.33 0.00 17.21
CA GLY A 168 22.54 0.01 16.39
C GLY A 168 22.09 -0.23 14.97
#